data_AF-A0A536X234-F1
#
_entry.id   AF-A0A536X234-F1
#
_cell.length_a   1.000
_cell.length_b   1.000
_cell.length_c   1.000
_cell.angle_alpha   90.00
_cell.angle_beta   90.00
_cell.angle_gamma   90.00
#
_symmetry.space_group_name_H-M   'P 1'
#
loop_
_entity.id
_entity.type
_entity.pdbx_description
1 polymer ?
#
loop_
_entity_poly.entity_id
_entity_poly.type
_entity_poly.pdbx_seq_one_letter_code
_entity_poly.pdbx_strand_id
1 'polypeptide(L)'
;MRRIALLLAALALAAAAHAQSLGAPPDWLQDLSLTKAQQEAVFQIFYEQAPAVRARLQAARDAHEALELLAVDARLHSEKARQLEQARSHALEDVSALRVRAMLEVYQLLTQEQRAQIVRLHGNE
;
A
#
# COMPACT_ATOMS: atom_id res chain seq x y z
N MET A 1 -1.72 -23.12 23.21
CA MET A 1 -0.81 -22.59 22.16
C MET A 1 -1.41 -22.48 20.75
N ARG A 2 -2.62 -22.98 20.46
CA ARG A 2 -3.26 -22.91 19.12
C ARG A 2 -3.96 -21.59 18.76
N ARG A 3 -4.05 -20.61 19.68
CA ARG A 3 -4.82 -19.36 19.45
C ARG A 3 -4.00 -18.16 18.98
N ILE A 4 -2.67 -18.19 19.13
CA ILE A 4 -1.79 -17.07 18.72
C ILE A 4 -1.50 -17.14 17.20
N ALA A 5 -1.34 -18.35 16.65
CA ALA A 5 -1.12 -18.55 15.21
C ALA A 5 -2.31 -18.13 14.32
N LEU A 6 -3.54 -18.11 14.86
CA LEU A 6 -4.74 -17.71 14.11
C LEU A 6 -4.90 -16.18 13.99
N LEU A 7 -4.34 -15.39 14.90
CA LEU A 7 -4.41 -13.93 14.84
C LEU A 7 -3.38 -13.33 13.85
N LEU A 8 -2.21 -13.95 13.71
CA LEU A 8 -1.19 -13.52 12.75
C LEU A 8 -1.63 -13.78 11.29
N ALA A 9 -2.31 -14.89 11.02
CA ALA A 9 -2.81 -15.23 9.69
C ALA A 9 -3.90 -14.26 9.18
N ALA A 10 -4.79 -13.76 10.06
CA ALA A 10 -5.82 -12.79 9.69
C ALA A 10 -5.22 -11.41 9.37
N LEU A 11 -4.17 -11.00 10.07
CA LEU A 11 -3.43 -9.75 9.79
C LEU A 11 -2.68 -9.84 8.44
N ALA A 12 -2.14 -11.00 8.10
CA ALA A 12 -1.44 -11.24 6.84
C ALA A 12 -2.36 -11.19 5.61
N LEU A 13 -3.59 -11.72 5.68
CA LEU A 13 -4.57 -11.60 4.58
C LEU A 13 -5.05 -10.15 4.37
N ALA A 14 -5.30 -9.40 5.44
CA ALA A 14 -5.65 -7.99 5.35
C ALA A 14 -4.49 -7.15 4.76
N ALA A 15 -3.25 -7.43 5.18
CA ALA A 15 -2.06 -6.79 4.63
C ALA A 15 -1.82 -7.12 3.15
N ALA A 16 -2.10 -8.36 2.70
CA ALA A 16 -1.95 -8.76 1.31
C ALA A 16 -3.01 -8.14 0.36
N ALA A 17 -4.25 -7.99 0.84
CA ALA A 17 -5.31 -7.27 0.14
C ALA A 17 -5.03 -5.77 0.08
N HIS A 18 -4.56 -5.18 1.20
CA HIS A 18 -4.12 -3.78 1.23
C HIS A 18 -2.93 -3.56 0.28
N ALA A 19 -1.94 -4.46 0.27
CA ALA A 19 -0.78 -4.38 -0.62
C ALA A 19 -1.13 -4.43 -2.12
N GLN A 20 -2.19 -5.13 -2.51
CA GLN A 20 -2.71 -5.12 -3.89
C GLN A 20 -3.38 -3.78 -4.25
N SER A 21 -4.08 -3.15 -3.30
CA SER A 21 -4.65 -1.81 -3.45
C SER A 21 -3.56 -0.73 -3.59
N LEU A 22 -2.41 -0.89 -2.94
CA LEU A 22 -1.38 0.15 -2.89
C LEU A 22 -0.80 0.54 -4.26
N GLY A 23 -0.75 -0.40 -5.22
CA GLY A 23 -0.28 -0.16 -6.59
C GLY A 23 -1.36 0.22 -7.60
N ALA A 24 -2.64 0.24 -7.19
CA ALA A 24 -3.77 0.51 -8.07
C ALA A 24 -4.26 1.97 -7.95
N PRO A 25 -4.93 2.51 -8.98
CA PRO A 25 -5.62 3.79 -8.88
C PRO A 25 -6.57 3.85 -7.67
N PRO A 26 -6.72 5.00 -7.00
CA PRO A 26 -7.60 5.15 -5.86
C PRO A 26 -9.08 4.96 -6.23
N ASP A 27 -9.85 4.40 -5.30
CA ASP A 27 -11.25 4.02 -5.54
C ASP A 27 -12.15 5.21 -5.86
N TRP A 28 -11.88 6.40 -5.31
CA TRP A 28 -12.64 7.62 -5.60
C TRP A 28 -12.55 8.09 -7.06
N LEU A 29 -11.63 7.55 -7.88
CA LEU A 29 -11.62 7.81 -9.32
C LEU A 29 -12.74 7.09 -10.07
N GLN A 30 -13.25 5.98 -9.53
CA GLN A 30 -14.28 5.17 -10.18
C GLN A 30 -15.59 5.94 -10.33
N ASP A 31 -15.79 6.98 -9.51
CA ASP A 31 -16.98 7.83 -9.52
C ASP A 31 -16.88 9.00 -10.53
N LEU A 32 -15.74 9.19 -11.19
CA LEU A 32 -15.51 10.32 -12.08
C LEU A 32 -15.60 9.92 -13.55
N SER A 33 -16.26 10.76 -14.34
CA SER A 33 -16.18 10.70 -15.81
C SER A 33 -14.85 11.30 -16.27
N LEU A 34 -13.82 10.46 -16.37
CA LEU A 34 -12.50 10.84 -16.89
C LEU A 34 -12.50 10.87 -18.42
N THR A 35 -11.87 11.88 -19.01
CA THR A 35 -11.57 11.88 -20.45
C THR A 35 -10.55 10.79 -20.80
N LYS A 36 -10.50 10.37 -22.07
CA LYS A 36 -9.50 9.37 -22.53
C LYS A 36 -8.06 9.80 -22.20
N ALA A 37 -7.75 11.09 -22.36
CA ALA A 37 -6.43 11.63 -22.03
C ALA A 37 -6.13 11.54 -20.52
N GLN A 38 -7.11 11.80 -19.66
CA GLN A 38 -6.97 11.64 -18.22
C GLN A 38 -6.79 10.17 -17.82
N GLN A 39 -7.56 9.25 -18.41
CA GLN A 39 -7.44 7.81 -18.14
C GLN A 39 -6.04 7.28 -18.48
N GLU A 40 -5.51 7.68 -19.64
CA GLU A 40 -4.15 7.32 -20.06
C GLU A 40 -3.09 7.87 -19.09
N ALA A 41 -3.21 9.14 -18.70
CA ALA A 41 -2.28 9.76 -17.76
C ALA A 41 -2.34 9.11 -16.38
N VAL A 42 -3.54 8.75 -15.88
CA VAL A 42 -3.71 7.98 -14.65
C VAL A 42 -3.02 6.62 -14.76
N PHE A 43 -3.27 5.89 -15.85
CA PHE A 43 -2.63 4.59 -16.07
C PHE A 43 -1.10 4.72 -16.05
N GLN A 44 -0.55 5.70 -16.78
CA GLN A 44 0.88 5.91 -16.87
C GLN A 44 1.52 6.19 -15.50
N ILE A 45 0.92 7.07 -14.69
CA ILE A 45 1.39 7.38 -13.33
C ILE A 45 1.50 6.10 -12.49
N PHE A 46 0.47 5.26 -12.47
CA PHE A 46 0.47 4.03 -11.67
C PHE A 46 1.38 2.95 -12.26
N TYR A 47 1.46 2.85 -13.59
CA TYR A 47 2.32 1.90 -14.29
C TYR A 47 3.80 2.19 -14.02
N GLU A 48 4.22 3.45 -14.06
CA GLU A 48 5.61 3.88 -13.84
C GLU A 48 6.11 3.56 -12.43
N GLN A 49 5.25 3.74 -11.42
CA GLN A 49 5.63 3.43 -10.03
C GLN A 49 5.49 1.95 -9.67
N ALA A 50 4.76 1.15 -10.45
CA ALA A 50 4.47 -0.25 -10.12
C ALA A 50 5.73 -1.10 -9.82
N PRO A 51 6.86 -0.97 -10.55
CA PRO A 51 8.10 -1.66 -10.19
C PRO A 51 8.62 -1.29 -8.80
N ALA A 52 8.61 -0.01 -8.45
CA ALA A 52 9.08 0.46 -7.14
C ALA A 52 8.18 -0.05 -6.01
N VAL A 53 6.86 0.02 -6.18
CA VAL A 53 5.89 -0.53 -5.22
C VAL A 53 6.10 -2.03 -5.04
N ARG A 54 6.22 -2.80 -6.14
CA ARG A 54 6.47 -4.25 -6.06
C ARG A 54 7.76 -4.58 -5.30
N ALA A 55 8.84 -3.86 -5.56
CA ALA A 55 10.12 -4.09 -4.89
C ALA A 55 10.03 -3.83 -3.37
N ARG A 56 9.36 -2.76 -2.94
CA ARG A 56 9.19 -2.45 -1.51
C ARG A 56 8.23 -3.41 -0.82
N LEU A 57 7.16 -3.83 -1.48
CA LEU A 57 6.28 -4.88 -0.96
C LEU A 57 7.00 -6.22 -0.79
N GLN A 58 7.90 -6.56 -1.72
CA GLN A 58 8.75 -7.75 -1.57
C GLN A 58 9.66 -7.61 -0.36
N ALA A 59 10.35 -6.48 -0.19
CA ALA A 59 11.21 -6.25 0.98
C ALA A 59 10.43 -6.34 2.31
N ALA A 60 9.20 -5.83 2.36
CA ALA A 60 8.34 -5.95 3.53
C ALA A 60 7.96 -7.42 3.83
N ARG A 61 7.69 -8.21 2.78
CA ARG A 61 7.42 -9.65 2.91
C ARG A 61 8.63 -10.42 3.41
N ASP A 62 9.80 -10.18 2.82
CA ASP A 62 11.05 -10.85 3.22
C ASP A 62 11.39 -10.57 4.70
N ALA A 63 11.21 -9.31 5.14
CA ALA A 63 11.42 -8.94 6.54
C ALA A 63 10.42 -9.61 7.50
N HIS A 64 9.17 -9.74 7.08
CA HIS A 64 8.13 -10.43 7.85
C HIS A 64 8.42 -11.94 7.95
N GLU A 65 8.77 -12.59 6.85
CA GLU A 65 9.13 -14.02 6.83
C GLU A 65 10.33 -14.31 7.73
N ALA A 66 11.36 -13.44 7.71
CA ALA A 66 12.49 -13.54 8.61
C ALA A 66 12.10 -13.39 10.09
N LEU A 67 11.12 -12.53 10.41
CA LEU A 67 10.63 -12.35 11.78
C LEU A 67 9.90 -13.61 12.28
N GLU A 68 9.07 -14.23 11.44
CA GLU A 68 8.38 -15.49 11.76
C GLU A 68 9.40 -16.62 12.02
N LEU A 69 10.48 -16.68 11.23
CA LEU A 69 11.56 -17.66 11.45
C LEU A 69 12.27 -17.49 12.81
N LEU A 70 12.44 -16.25 13.30
CA LEU A 70 13.00 -16.01 14.65
C LEU A 70 12.10 -16.55 15.76
N ALA A 71 10.79 -16.48 15.58
CA ALA A 71 9.83 -17.02 16.56
C ALA A 71 9.91 -18.56 16.63
N VAL A 72 10.18 -19.22 15.50
CA VAL A 72 10.32 -20.68 15.41
C VAL A 72 11.65 -21.20 15.99
N ASP A 73 12.76 -20.46 15.87
CA ASP A 73 14.05 -20.83 16.45
C ASP A 73 14.07 -20.76 18.00
N ALA A 74 12.97 -20.32 18.65
CA ALA A 74 12.87 -20.10 20.09
C ALA A 74 13.97 -19.17 20.67
N ARG A 75 14.70 -18.48 19.79
CA ARG A 75 15.67 -17.43 20.10
C ARG A 75 15.04 -16.11 19.75
N LEU A 76 14.24 -15.60 20.68
CA LEU A 76 13.75 -14.23 20.57
C LEU A 76 14.93 -13.27 20.81
N HIS A 77 15.77 -13.10 19.80
CA HIS A 77 16.80 -12.07 19.77
C HIS A 77 16.09 -10.73 19.60
N SER A 78 15.70 -10.11 20.73
CA SER A 78 14.88 -8.89 20.77
C SER A 78 15.39 -7.80 19.83
N GLU A 79 16.71 -7.62 19.76
CA GLU A 79 17.33 -6.65 18.87
C GLU A 79 17.18 -7.02 17.38
N LYS A 80 17.34 -8.30 17.03
CA LYS A 80 17.15 -8.75 15.64
C LYS A 80 15.69 -8.67 15.21
N ALA A 81 14.76 -9.04 16.10
CA ALA A 81 13.33 -8.90 15.87
C ALA A 81 12.94 -7.44 15.64
N ARG A 82 13.48 -6.51 16.45
CA ARG A 82 13.29 -5.06 16.29
C ARG A 82 13.80 -4.56 14.93
N GLN A 83 14.99 -4.99 14.51
CA GLN A 83 15.56 -4.60 13.22
C GLN A 83 14.70 -5.07 12.04
N LEU A 84 14.19 -6.30 12.08
CA LEU A 84 13.31 -6.84 11.03
C LEU A 84 11.98 -6.09 10.97
N GLU A 85 11.36 -5.80 12.12
CA GLU A 85 10.12 -5.03 12.15
C GLU A 85 10.32 -3.58 11.66
N GLN A 86 11.46 -2.97 11.97
CA GLN A 86 11.83 -1.66 11.41
C GLN A 86 11.99 -1.69 9.90
N ALA A 87 12.67 -2.71 9.36
CA ALA A 87 12.81 -2.89 7.92
C ALA A 87 11.45 -3.08 7.23
N ARG A 88 10.56 -3.91 7.83
CA ARG A 88 9.20 -4.11 7.35
C ARG A 88 8.40 -2.80 7.32
N SER A 89 8.46 -2.04 8.42
CA SER A 89 7.72 -0.78 8.58
C SER A 89 8.19 0.28 7.60
N HIS A 90 9.51 0.46 7.44
CA HIS A 90 10.08 1.41 6.48
C HIS A 90 9.65 1.09 5.04
N ALA A 91 9.70 -0.19 4.64
CA ALA A 91 9.29 -0.59 3.31
C ALA A 91 7.80 -0.30 3.04
N LEU A 92 6.92 -0.44 4.04
CA LEU A 92 5.50 -0.10 3.92
C LEU A 92 5.26 1.42 3.91
N GLU A 93 6.03 2.18 4.70
CA GLU A 93 6.02 3.64 4.67
C GLU A 93 6.38 4.17 3.29
N ASP A 94 7.43 3.62 2.67
CA ASP A 94 7.84 3.97 1.31
C ASP A 94 6.73 3.73 0.28
N VAL A 95 6.00 2.61 0.39
CA VAL A 95 4.86 2.31 -0.49
C VAL A 95 3.73 3.34 -0.28
N SER A 96 3.45 3.71 0.97
CA SER A 96 2.45 4.74 1.28
C SER A 96 2.84 6.09 0.67
N ALA A 97 4.10 6.50 0.79
CA ALA A 97 4.61 7.74 0.22
C ALA A 97 4.52 7.76 -1.32
N LEU A 98 4.87 6.67 -1.99
CA LEU A 98 4.71 6.52 -3.44
C LEU A 98 3.23 6.67 -3.84
N ARG A 99 2.34 5.96 -3.14
CA ARG A 99 0.90 6.02 -3.39
C ARG A 99 0.35 7.44 -3.24
N VAL A 100 0.65 8.12 -2.13
CA VAL A 100 0.16 9.49 -1.88
C VAL A 100 0.65 10.45 -2.96
N ARG A 101 1.91 10.31 -3.41
CA ARG A 101 2.44 11.11 -4.50
C ARG A 101 1.67 10.90 -5.80
N ALA A 102 1.47 9.65 -6.22
CA ALA A 102 0.68 9.33 -7.40
C ALA A 102 -0.77 9.82 -7.31
N MET A 103 -1.40 9.71 -6.13
CA MET A 103 -2.73 10.25 -5.90
C MET A 103 -2.77 11.77 -6.05
N LEU A 104 -1.73 12.48 -5.60
CA LEU A 104 -1.61 13.93 -5.77
C LEU A 104 -1.46 14.32 -7.25
N GLU A 105 -0.61 13.60 -7.99
CA GLU A 105 -0.41 13.79 -9.43
C GLU A 105 -1.71 13.54 -10.20
N VAL A 106 -2.43 12.47 -9.89
CA VAL A 106 -3.75 12.22 -10.48
C VAL A 106 -4.73 13.32 -10.12
N TYR A 107 -4.78 13.74 -8.85
CA TYR A 107 -5.65 14.84 -8.45
C TYR A 107 -5.38 16.08 -9.29
N GLN A 108 -4.11 16.39 -9.59
CA GLN A 108 -3.71 17.51 -10.44
C GLN A 108 -4.20 17.42 -11.90
N LEU A 109 -4.49 16.24 -12.43
CA LEU A 109 -5.06 16.04 -13.77
C LEU A 109 -6.56 16.40 -13.85
N LEU A 110 -7.24 16.50 -12.72
CA LEU A 110 -8.69 16.69 -12.67
C LEU A 110 -9.11 18.13 -12.90
N THR A 111 -10.26 18.30 -13.55
CA THR A 111 -10.92 19.61 -13.65
C THR A 111 -11.41 20.08 -12.29
N GLN A 112 -11.69 21.38 -12.16
CA GLN A 112 -12.27 21.93 -10.94
C GLN A 112 -13.61 21.26 -10.58
N GLU A 113 -14.42 20.95 -11.59
CA GLU A 113 -15.70 20.26 -11.43
C GLU A 113 -15.52 18.83 -10.91
N GLN A 114 -14.59 18.06 -11.48
CA GLN A 114 -14.26 16.70 -11.02
C GLN A 114 -13.76 16.71 -9.57
N ARG A 115 -12.93 17.69 -9.19
CA ARG A 115 -12.48 17.83 -7.79
C ARG A 115 -13.63 18.15 -6.84
N ALA A 116 -14.54 19.05 -7.24
CA ALA A 116 -15.73 19.36 -6.46
C ALA A 116 -16.66 18.13 -6.34
N GLN A 117 -16.72 17.27 -7.35
CA GLN A 117 -17.44 16.01 -7.28
C GLN A 117 -16.81 15.05 -6.25
N ILE A 118 -15.48 14.91 -6.22
CA ILE A 118 -14.80 14.11 -5.18
C ILE A 118 -15.19 14.60 -3.79
N VAL A 119 -15.07 15.89 -3.51
CA VAL A 119 -15.38 16.45 -2.17
C VAL A 119 -16.84 16.21 -1.78
N ARG A 120 -17.78 16.27 -2.73
CA ARG A 120 -19.20 15.97 -2.45
C ARG A 120 -19.44 14.50 -2.12
N LEU A 121 -18.74 13.58 -2.79
CA LEU A 121 -18.94 12.14 -2.63
C LEU A 121 -18.15 11.57 -1.44
N HIS A 122 -16.97 12.11 -1.16
CA HIS A 122 -15.98 11.54 -0.23
C HIS A 122 -15.52 12.51 0.87
N GLY A 123 -15.94 13.78 0.86
CA GLY A 123 -15.55 14.80 1.85
C GLY A 123 -16.45 14.87 3.09
N ASN A 124 -17.39 13.94 3.23
CA ASN A 124 -18.28 13.83 4.38
C ASN A 124 -17.97 12.52 5.15
N GLU A 125 -16.79 12.45 5.78
CA GLU A 125 -16.48 11.49 6.84
C GLU A 125 -16.00 12.24 8.10
#